data_AF-A0A7W7IHE6-F1
#
_entry.id   AF-A0A7W7IHE6-F1
#
_cell.length_a   1.000
_cell.length_b   1.000
_cell.length_c   1.000
_cell.angle_alpha   90.00
_cell.angle_beta   90.00
_cell.angle_gamma   90.00
#
_symmetry.space_group_name_H-M   'P 1'
#
loop_
_entity.id
_entity.type
_entity.pdbx_description
1 polymer ?
#
loop_
_entity_poly.entity_id
_entity_poly.type
_entity_poly.pdbx_seq_one_letter_code
_entity_poly.pdbx_strand_id
1 'polypeptide(L)'
;MARYRFLQPSPEEAARESAASQGGAEVARSVWLPLYAPPALPLPTYSGPWRARWHLTRLSLVMRRKGWKTELRITGPRRLLRIYAKCTPTVGESVSVAWGNGAWWYQSSTGLWLTSCREVELAADKLAILLTPWVAAAFDLLRDEQR
;
A
#
# COMPACT_ATOMS: atom_id res chain seq x y z
N MET A 1 30.07 15.76 -72.10
CA MET A 1 31.03 16.60 -71.35
C MET A 1 30.61 16.62 -69.89
N ALA A 2 31.38 16.00 -68.99
CA ALA A 2 31.07 15.87 -67.56
C ALA A 2 32.15 16.59 -66.73
N ARG A 3 31.75 17.37 -65.73
CA ARG A 3 32.63 18.12 -64.81
C ARG A 3 32.53 17.54 -63.40
N TYR A 4 33.68 17.22 -62.82
CA TYR A 4 33.89 16.94 -61.39
C TYR A 4 34.57 18.15 -60.72
N ARG A 5 34.21 18.47 -59.48
CA ARG A 5 35.13 18.99 -58.46
C ARG A 5 34.56 18.74 -57.05
N PHE A 6 35.32 17.99 -56.25
CA PHE A 6 35.17 17.78 -54.80
C PHE A 6 36.41 18.36 -54.09
N LEU A 7 36.34 18.42 -52.74
CA LEU A 7 37.38 18.67 -51.71
C LEU A 7 37.60 20.14 -51.26
N GLN A 8 37.70 20.58 -49.99
CA GLN A 8 37.58 20.08 -48.59
C GLN A 8 37.45 21.29 -47.63
N PRO A 9 37.12 21.14 -46.33
CA PRO A 9 37.50 22.07 -45.26
C PRO A 9 38.89 21.73 -44.65
N SER A 10 39.65 22.77 -44.26
CA SER A 10 41.03 22.72 -43.73
C SER A 10 41.08 23.00 -42.21
N PRO A 11 42.12 22.54 -41.49
CA PRO A 11 42.09 22.16 -40.06
C PRO A 11 42.91 23.08 -39.13
N GLU A 12 42.95 22.70 -37.84
CA GLU A 12 43.93 23.09 -36.80
C GLU A 12 43.83 24.51 -36.20
N GLU A 13 43.32 24.66 -34.98
CA GLU A 13 44.04 24.44 -33.70
C GLU A 13 44.68 25.73 -33.18
N ALA A 14 44.21 26.15 -32.00
CA ALA A 14 44.87 26.94 -30.95
C ALA A 14 43.84 27.93 -30.39
N ALA A 15 43.52 27.98 -29.11
CA ALA A 15 44.08 27.39 -27.91
C ALA A 15 42.99 27.63 -26.83
N ARG A 16 42.54 26.59 -26.10
CA ARG A 16 42.99 26.19 -24.76
C ARG A 16 42.74 27.23 -23.65
N GLU A 17 42.30 26.67 -22.50
CA GLU A 17 42.11 27.29 -21.17
C GLU A 17 40.85 28.17 -21.04
N SER A 18 39.98 28.04 -20.05
CA SER A 18 40.01 27.36 -18.75
C SER A 18 38.55 27.36 -18.26
N ALA A 19 37.96 26.21 -17.93
CA ALA A 19 38.01 25.55 -16.63
C ALA A 19 36.73 25.78 -15.80
N ALA A 20 36.16 24.67 -15.35
CA ALA A 20 35.39 24.46 -14.14
C ALA A 20 34.13 25.32 -13.90
N SER A 21 32.97 24.67 -13.85
CA SER A 21 32.38 24.28 -12.55
C SER A 21 30.98 23.68 -12.73
N GLN A 22 30.76 22.55 -12.06
CA GLN A 22 29.50 22.09 -11.46
C GLN A 22 28.25 21.93 -12.33
N GLY A 23 27.74 20.70 -12.39
CA GLY A 23 26.34 20.50 -12.75
C GLY A 23 25.93 19.05 -12.92
N GLY A 24 25.74 18.34 -11.79
CA GLY A 24 24.78 17.23 -11.70
C GLY A 24 25.13 15.98 -12.50
N ALA A 25 25.86 15.07 -11.86
CA ALA A 25 25.68 13.65 -12.15
C ALA A 25 24.24 13.26 -11.80
N GLU A 26 23.32 13.40 -12.74
CA GLU A 26 21.99 12.81 -12.66
C GLU A 26 22.18 11.30 -12.88
N VAL A 27 22.60 10.63 -11.80
CA VAL A 27 22.49 9.18 -11.67
C VAL A 27 21.00 8.91 -11.65
N ALA A 28 20.44 8.66 -12.84
CA ALA A 28 19.14 8.06 -13.00
C ALA A 28 19.17 6.75 -12.22
N ARG A 29 18.72 6.80 -10.97
CA ARG A 29 18.40 5.62 -10.18
C ARG A 29 17.25 4.97 -10.91
N SER A 30 17.56 4.04 -11.80
CA SER A 30 16.60 3.11 -12.35
C SER A 30 16.03 2.34 -11.17
N VAL A 31 14.96 2.88 -10.59
CA VAL A 31 14.10 2.16 -9.65
C VAL A 31 13.61 0.96 -10.44
N TRP A 32 14.05 -0.22 -10.05
CA TRP A 32 13.57 -1.47 -10.58
C TRP A 32 12.08 -1.55 -10.22
N LEU A 33 11.22 -1.08 -11.12
CA LEU A 33 9.79 -1.34 -11.05
C LEU A 33 9.64 -2.83 -11.38
N PRO A 34 9.16 -3.67 -10.44
CA PRO A 34 8.92 -5.07 -10.77
C PRO A 34 7.95 -5.12 -11.96
N LEU A 35 8.28 -5.92 -12.98
CA LEU A 35 7.49 -6.09 -14.21
C LEU A 35 6.05 -6.59 -13.99
N TYR A 36 5.68 -6.86 -12.74
CA TYR A 36 4.35 -7.20 -12.28
C TYR A 36 3.94 -6.26 -11.14
N ALA A 37 3.76 -4.97 -11.44
CA ALA A 37 2.86 -4.16 -10.64
C ALA A 37 1.44 -4.67 -10.94
N PRO A 38 0.70 -5.29 -9.99
CA PRO A 38 -0.72 -5.55 -10.20
C PRO A 38 -1.37 -4.21 -10.60
N PRO A 39 -2.35 -4.21 -11.52
CA PRO A 39 -3.00 -2.97 -11.95
C PRO A 39 -3.38 -2.20 -10.70
N ALA A 40 -2.73 -1.04 -10.51
CA ALA A 40 -2.91 -0.25 -9.31
C ALA A 40 -4.42 0.04 -9.21
N LEU A 41 -5.07 -0.54 -8.20
CA LEU A 41 -6.49 -0.34 -8.01
C LEU A 41 -6.73 1.18 -7.90
N PRO A 42 -7.81 1.70 -8.50
CA PRO A 42 -8.08 3.13 -8.51
C PRO A 42 -8.08 3.69 -7.09
N LEU A 43 -7.75 4.98 -6.96
CA LEU A 43 -7.78 5.65 -5.66
C LEU A 43 -9.11 5.36 -4.95
N PRO A 44 -9.08 4.90 -3.68
CA PRO A 44 -10.26 4.40 -3.00
C PRO A 44 -11.27 5.53 -2.81
N THR A 45 -12.46 5.39 -3.40
CA THR A 45 -13.61 6.22 -3.05
C THR A 45 -14.31 5.58 -1.88
N TYR A 46 -14.19 6.16 -0.69
CA TYR A 46 -14.78 5.59 0.52
C TYR A 46 -16.30 5.61 0.48
N SER A 47 -16.91 4.54 1.01
CA SER A 47 -18.37 4.43 1.07
C SER A 47 -18.99 5.52 1.94
N GLY A 48 -20.21 5.95 1.58
CA GLY A 48 -21.02 6.81 2.43
C GLY A 48 -21.26 6.19 3.83
N PRO A 49 -21.52 7.02 4.85
CA PRO A 49 -21.48 6.61 6.26
C PRO A 49 -22.31 5.36 6.59
N TRP A 50 -23.48 5.22 5.96
CA TRP A 50 -24.41 4.12 6.18
C TRP A 50 -23.93 2.79 5.59
N ARG A 51 -23.47 2.78 4.33
CA ARG A 51 -23.00 1.55 3.66
C ARG A 51 -21.73 1.02 4.31
N ALA A 52 -20.79 1.92 4.62
CA ALA A 52 -19.58 1.59 5.35
C ALA A 52 -19.92 0.92 6.68
N ARG A 53 -20.84 1.52 7.44
CA ARG A 53 -21.29 0.99 8.73
C ARG A 53 -21.85 -0.41 8.59
N TRP A 54 -22.70 -0.67 7.60
CA TRP A 54 -23.30 -2.00 7.40
C TRP A 54 -22.24 -3.08 7.12
N HIS A 55 -21.35 -2.85 6.15
CA HIS A 55 -20.30 -3.81 5.81
C HIS A 55 -19.30 -4.03 6.96
N LEU A 56 -18.92 -2.97 7.67
CA LEU A 56 -18.04 -3.07 8.83
C LEU A 56 -18.72 -3.77 10.01
N THR A 57 -20.03 -3.58 10.19
CA THR A 57 -20.79 -4.29 11.24
C THR A 57 -20.84 -5.79 10.95
N ARG A 58 -21.08 -6.19 9.70
CA ARG A 58 -21.02 -7.61 9.29
C ARG A 58 -19.65 -8.21 9.55
N LEU A 59 -18.58 -7.54 9.13
CA LEU A 59 -17.21 -7.99 9.39
C LEU A 59 -16.93 -8.10 10.90
N SER A 60 -17.41 -7.15 11.70
CA SER A 60 -17.25 -7.17 13.16
C SER A 60 -17.84 -8.43 13.78
N LEU A 61 -19.02 -8.86 13.31
CA LEU A 61 -19.68 -10.06 13.82
C LEU A 61 -18.86 -11.32 13.50
N VAL A 62 -18.34 -11.43 12.28
CA VAL A 62 -17.50 -12.57 11.88
C VAL A 62 -16.21 -12.61 12.68
N MET A 63 -15.53 -11.48 12.84
CA MET A 63 -14.27 -11.40 13.60
C MET A 63 -14.47 -11.72 15.07
N ARG A 64 -15.58 -11.25 15.68
CA ARG A 64 -15.94 -11.60 17.06
C ARG A 64 -16.17 -13.09 17.24
N ARG A 65 -16.84 -13.76 16.29
CA ARG A 65 -17.00 -15.22 16.30
C ARG A 65 -15.66 -15.97 16.22
N LYS A 66 -14.67 -15.39 15.54
CA LYS A 66 -13.29 -15.90 15.46
C LYS A 66 -12.41 -15.49 16.66
N GLY A 67 -12.98 -14.94 17.73
CA GLY A 67 -12.27 -14.60 18.97
C GLY A 67 -11.60 -13.22 19.00
N TRP A 68 -11.73 -12.43 17.94
CA TRP A 68 -11.13 -11.09 17.88
C TRP A 68 -12.01 -10.05 18.56
N LYS A 69 -11.38 -9.02 19.14
CA LYS A 69 -12.09 -7.83 19.62
C LYS A 69 -12.21 -6.83 18.48
N THR A 70 -13.34 -6.12 18.45
CA THR A 70 -13.63 -5.18 17.38
C THR A 70 -14.31 -3.92 17.89
N GLU A 71 -13.86 -2.77 17.41
CA GLU A 71 -14.37 -1.44 17.72
C GLU A 71 -14.65 -0.67 16.44
N LEU A 72 -15.90 -0.23 16.28
CA LEU A 72 -16.28 0.61 15.15
C LEU A 72 -15.97 2.08 15.50
N ARG A 73 -15.06 2.70 14.75
CA ARG A 73 -14.71 4.11 14.85
C ARG A 73 -15.49 4.89 13.81
N ILE A 74 -16.32 5.81 14.30
CA ILE A 74 -17.19 6.66 13.47
C ILE A 74 -16.73 8.12 13.41
N THR A 75 -15.60 8.44 14.04
CA THR A 75 -15.04 9.79 14.06
C THR A 75 -14.38 10.10 12.73
N GLY A 76 -14.73 11.24 12.12
CA GLY A 76 -14.17 11.71 10.85
C GLY A 76 -14.94 11.25 9.61
N PRO A 77 -14.42 11.54 8.41
CA PRO A 77 -15.11 11.25 7.15
C PRO A 77 -15.08 9.75 6.79
N ARG A 78 -14.10 9.00 7.30
CA ARG A 78 -13.94 7.57 7.03
C ARG A 78 -14.45 6.76 8.21
N ARG A 79 -15.27 5.74 7.94
CA ARG A 79 -15.68 4.75 8.94
C ARG A 79 -14.63 3.64 8.97
N LEU A 80 -14.14 3.33 10.17
CA LEU A 80 -13.09 2.34 10.38
C LEU A 80 -13.55 1.29 11.38
N LEU A 81 -13.19 0.04 11.16
CA LEU A 81 -13.32 -1.03 12.13
C LEU A 81 -11.92 -1.38 12.63
N ARG A 82 -11.64 -1.08 13.90
CA ARG A 82 -10.45 -1.57 14.58
C ARG A 82 -10.70 -3.01 15.01
N ILE A 83 -9.77 -3.90 14.67
CA ILE A 83 -9.79 -5.32 15.01
C ILE A 83 -8.48 -5.61 15.75
N TYR A 84 -8.53 -6.28 16.89
CA TYR A 84 -7.35 -6.52 17.72
C TYR A 84 -7.48 -7.78 18.58
N ALA A 85 -6.33 -8.29 19.04
CA ALA A 85 -6.29 -9.43 19.95
C ALA A 85 -6.55 -8.97 21.39
N LYS A 86 -7.40 -9.69 22.14
CA LYS A 86 -7.79 -9.31 23.52
C LYS A 86 -6.58 -9.23 24.47
N CYS A 87 -5.67 -10.16 24.32
CA CYS A 87 -4.44 -10.34 25.08
C CYS A 87 -3.36 -9.30 24.78
N THR A 88 -3.34 -8.76 23.56
CA THR A 88 -2.37 -7.75 23.12
C THR A 88 -3.11 -6.64 22.35
N PRO A 89 -3.85 -5.74 23.03
CA PRO A 89 -4.72 -4.76 22.37
C PRO A 89 -4.00 -3.76 21.44
N THR A 90 -2.70 -3.58 21.64
CA THR A 90 -1.82 -2.80 20.76
C THR A 90 -1.70 -3.42 19.37
N VAL A 91 -1.74 -4.75 19.27
CA VAL A 91 -1.65 -5.48 18.01
C VAL A 91 -3.03 -5.64 17.39
N GLY A 92 -3.17 -5.15 16.15
CA GLY A 92 -4.41 -5.23 15.42
C GLY A 92 -4.37 -4.46 14.09
N GLU A 93 -5.48 -4.47 13.38
CA GLU A 93 -5.66 -3.84 12.08
C GLU A 93 -6.83 -2.85 12.10
N SER A 94 -6.79 -1.83 11.26
CA SER A 94 -7.94 -0.94 11.04
C SER A 94 -8.44 -1.09 9.61
N VAL A 95 -9.69 -1.49 9.46
CA VAL A 95 -10.30 -1.80 8.17
C VAL A 95 -11.31 -0.73 7.78
N SER A 96 -11.27 -0.31 6.53
CA SER A 96 -12.23 0.61 5.91
C SER A 96 -12.97 -0.08 4.74
N VAL A 97 -13.98 0.60 4.21
CA VAL A 97 -14.71 0.12 3.03
C VAL A 97 -14.61 1.15 1.92
N ALA A 98 -14.03 0.73 0.79
CA ALA A 98 -13.77 1.55 -0.37
C ALA A 98 -14.39 0.95 -1.63
N TRP A 99 -14.78 1.81 -2.57
CA TRP A 99 -15.21 1.44 -3.90
C TRP A 99 -13.97 1.26 -4.79
N GLY A 100 -13.89 0.12 -5.45
CA GLY A 100 -12.80 -0.20 -6.37
C GLY A 100 -13.23 -1.30 -7.34
N ASN A 101 -12.81 -1.17 -8.60
CA ASN A 101 -13.08 -2.16 -9.64
C ASN A 101 -14.57 -2.56 -9.76
N GLY A 102 -15.48 -1.58 -9.67
CA GLY A 102 -16.93 -1.80 -9.80
C GLY A 102 -17.62 -2.47 -8.61
N ALA A 103 -16.93 -2.66 -7.47
CA ALA A 103 -17.50 -3.26 -6.27
C ALA A 103 -17.02 -2.55 -4.98
N TRP A 104 -17.70 -2.85 -3.87
CA TRP A 104 -17.23 -2.46 -2.53
C TRP A 104 -16.23 -3.49 -2.02
N TRP A 105 -15.14 -3.03 -1.42
CA TRP A 105 -14.08 -3.86 -0.88
C TRP A 105 -13.71 -3.45 0.54
N TYR A 106 -13.23 -4.43 1.30
CA TYR A 106 -12.53 -4.18 2.56
C TYR A 106 -11.07 -3.80 2.27
N GLN A 107 -10.63 -2.70 2.86
CA GLN A 107 -9.27 -2.19 2.73
C GLN A 107 -8.62 -2.06 4.10
N SER A 108 -7.40 -2.59 4.28
CA SER A 108 -6.60 -2.43 5.50
C SER A 108 -6.08 -1.01 5.66
N SER A 109 -5.54 -0.68 6.84
CA SER A 109 -4.87 0.60 7.09
C SER A 109 -3.58 0.76 6.29
N THR A 110 -2.97 -0.36 5.90
CA THR A 110 -1.79 -0.40 5.01
C THR A 110 -2.15 -0.16 3.53
N GLY A 111 -3.43 -0.02 3.19
CA GLY A 111 -3.91 0.19 1.83
C GLY A 111 -4.14 -1.10 1.03
N LEU A 112 -3.88 -2.26 1.62
CA LEU A 112 -4.12 -3.57 1.01
C LEU A 112 -5.62 -3.80 0.81
N TRP A 113 -5.98 -4.16 -0.42
CA TRP A 113 -7.34 -4.58 -0.77
C TRP A 113 -7.51 -6.05 -0.39
N LEU A 114 -8.33 -6.32 0.62
CA LEU A 114 -8.47 -7.65 1.20
C LEU A 114 -9.34 -8.55 0.30
N THR A 115 -10.61 -8.17 0.14
CA THR A 115 -11.55 -8.83 -0.76
C THR A 115 -12.80 -7.95 -0.92
N SER A 116 -13.65 -8.32 -1.88
CA SER A 116 -14.99 -7.78 -2.05
C SER A 116 -15.81 -7.91 -0.77
N CYS A 117 -16.61 -6.90 -0.45
CA CYS A 117 -17.50 -6.91 0.71
C CYS A 117 -18.63 -7.94 0.63
N ARG A 118 -18.75 -8.67 -0.48
CA ARG A 118 -19.63 -9.84 -0.61
C ARG A 118 -19.05 -11.08 0.09
N GLU A 119 -17.73 -11.15 0.27
CA GLU A 119 -17.00 -12.30 0.82
C GLU A 119 -16.46 -11.98 2.23
N VAL A 120 -17.36 -11.73 3.18
CA VAL A 120 -16.97 -11.25 4.51
C VAL A 120 -16.19 -12.29 5.32
N GLU A 121 -16.48 -13.57 5.11
CA GLU A 121 -15.77 -14.69 5.73
C GLU A 121 -14.32 -14.76 5.25
N LEU A 122 -14.10 -14.63 3.92
CA LEU A 122 -12.76 -14.58 3.35
C LEU A 122 -11.99 -13.35 3.82
N ALA A 123 -12.64 -12.20 3.96
CA ALA A 123 -12.02 -11.01 4.53
C ALA A 123 -11.52 -11.27 5.96
N ALA A 124 -12.34 -11.95 6.77
CA ALA A 124 -11.99 -12.31 8.14
C ALA A 124 -10.83 -13.31 8.19
N ASP A 125 -10.77 -14.29 7.28
CA ASP A 125 -9.64 -15.23 7.18
C ASP A 125 -8.35 -14.52 6.78
N LYS A 126 -8.39 -13.66 5.76
CA LYS A 126 -7.23 -12.86 5.35
C LYS A 126 -6.71 -11.98 6.50
N LEU A 127 -7.60 -11.34 7.25
CA LEU A 127 -7.23 -10.54 8.42
C LEU A 127 -6.63 -11.38 9.54
N ALA A 128 -7.19 -12.56 9.82
CA ALA A 128 -6.64 -13.46 10.82
C ALA A 128 -5.23 -13.92 10.43
N ILE A 129 -5.01 -14.32 9.17
CA ILE A 129 -3.68 -14.69 8.66
C ILE A 129 -2.69 -13.53 8.79
N LEU A 130 -3.12 -12.31 8.46
CA LEU A 130 -2.28 -11.11 8.54
C LEU A 130 -1.88 -10.80 9.99
N LEU A 131 -2.81 -10.94 10.94
CA LEU A 131 -2.60 -10.57 12.34
C LEU A 131 -1.94 -11.65 13.20
N THR A 132 -2.16 -12.92 12.90
CA THR A 132 -1.67 -14.06 13.71
C THR A 132 -0.17 -14.00 14.03
N PRO A 133 0.75 -13.78 13.07
CA PRO A 133 2.18 -13.75 13.39
C PRO A 133 2.56 -12.62 14.35
N TRP A 134 1.94 -11.45 14.21
CA TRP A 134 2.20 -10.31 15.08
C TRP A 134 1.65 -10.53 16.49
N VAL A 135 0.50 -11.18 16.61
CA VAL A 135 -0.09 -11.53 17.91
C VAL A 135 0.77 -12.57 18.63
N ALA A 136 1.27 -13.58 17.91
CA ALA A 136 2.17 -14.58 18.48
C ALA A 136 3.47 -13.94 19.01
N ALA A 137 4.12 -13.12 18.18
CA ALA A 137 5.34 -12.43 18.57
C ALA A 137 5.15 -11.50 19.79
N ALA A 138 4.04 -10.75 19.83
CA ALA A 138 3.74 -9.87 20.96
C ALA A 138 3.43 -10.65 22.26
N PHE A 139 2.85 -11.85 22.14
CA PHE A 139 2.63 -12.72 23.29
C PHE A 139 3.92 -13.32 23.85
N ASP A 140 4.87 -13.67 22.98
CA ASP A 140 6.17 -14.19 23.40
C ASP A 140 6.94 -13.14 24.21
N LEU A 141 7.01 -11.91 23.70
CA LEU A 141 7.62 -10.79 24.42
C LEU A 141 6.97 -10.53 25.78
N LEU A 142 5.64 -10.55 25.84
CA LEU A 142 4.92 -10.37 27.10
C LEU A 142 5.23 -11.48 28.11
N ARG A 143 5.51 -12.72 27.66
CA ARG A 143 5.91 -13.81 28.54
C ARG A 143 7.33 -13.64 29.07
N ASP A 144 8.24 -13.14 28.23
CA ASP A 144 9.64 -12.91 28.60
C ASP A 144 9.80 -11.73 29.58
N GLU A 145 9.00 -10.66 29.44
CA GLU A 145 9.01 -9.51 30.36
C GLU A 145 8.47 -9.83 31.77
N GLN A 146 7.70 -10.90 31.93
CA GLN A 146 7.11 -11.31 33.22
C GLN A 146 7.98 -12.31 33.99
N ARG A 147 9.19 -12.61 33.50
CA ARG A 147 10.13 -13.56 34.08
C ARG A 147 11.34 -12.86 34.71
#